data_AF-A0A7X7PZK5-F1
#
_entry.id   AF-A0A7X7PZK5-F1
#
_cell.length_a   1.000
_cell.length_b   1.000
_cell.length_c   1.000
_cell.angle_alpha   90.00
_cell.angle_beta   90.00
_cell.angle_gamma   90.00
#
_symmetry.space_group_name_H-M   'P 1'
#
loop_
_entity.id
_entity.type
_entity.pdbx_description
1 polymer ?
#
loop_
_entity_poly.entity_id
_entity_poly.type
_entity_poly.pdbx_seq_one_letter_code
_entity_poly.pdbx_strand_id
1 'polypeptide(L)'
;MTQHSATVARRQLIRWWGWLILSTVVLACVVAIRYFTVADLDYSVPLLFFRSAMLISHFALLSLLLLLPILLLLLVLPKPKAVMPLAVFYVALILCALLIDTQVYHLYRFHINAGVMNLLFGGAAAETFVFPPDMYMEAAFIFLGVMAIVAVFAAAAWRYVRRGPPRISARGPAIALVALCTLAFHGVHIWADALAKRSVVEQTEILPFRYAATAKRMLRRWGFEVRTGSSMMASTDDDGLAYPLSPLACEKNERAPNIIFIVVDSWRFDAIGPDVTPNLHAFSERTVRFENHYSGGNATRIGVFSLFYGIPGTYWHRMLAEQRRPVFIEQLLKHDYEIAVLRSAPLYSPEFDRTIFAGIPNVRMRSEGRRPWEWDRDLTNDF
;
A
#
# COMPACT_ATOMS: atom_id res chain seq x y z
N MET A 1 -42.95 6.75 23.10
CA MET A 1 -42.72 7.26 21.72
C MET A 1 -43.82 6.66 20.85
N THR A 2 -44.74 7.46 20.31
CA THR A 2 -45.85 6.94 19.49
C THR A 2 -45.32 6.36 18.17
N GLN A 3 -45.96 5.31 17.61
CA GLN A 3 -45.53 4.68 16.34
C GLN A 3 -45.38 5.71 15.20
N HIS A 4 -46.23 6.75 15.20
CA HIS A 4 -46.16 7.87 14.25
C HIS A 4 -44.87 8.70 14.36
N SER A 5 -44.35 8.92 15.57
CA SER A 5 -43.08 9.65 15.77
C SER A 5 -41.87 8.87 15.23
N ALA A 6 -41.89 7.54 15.38
CA ALA A 6 -40.82 6.66 14.91
C ALA A 6 -40.74 6.59 13.38
N THR A 7 -41.89 6.57 12.69
CA THR A 7 -41.93 6.52 11.21
C THR A 7 -41.44 7.82 10.58
N VAL A 8 -41.78 8.97 11.16
CA VAL A 8 -41.28 10.29 10.72
C VAL A 8 -39.76 10.40 10.91
N ALA A 9 -39.25 10.02 12.08
CA ALA A 9 -37.82 10.04 12.38
C ALA A 9 -37.03 9.13 11.43
N ARG A 10 -37.54 7.91 11.15
CA ARG A 10 -36.92 6.97 10.19
C ARG A 10 -36.84 7.57 8.79
N ARG A 11 -37.93 8.14 8.27
CA ARG A 11 -37.94 8.79 6.94
C ARG A 11 -36.94 9.93 6.88
N GLN A 12 -36.85 10.76 7.91
CA GLN A 12 -35.84 11.83 7.97
C GLN A 12 -34.41 11.26 7.99
N LEU A 13 -34.14 10.23 8.79
CA LEU A 13 -32.82 9.59 8.86
C LEU A 13 -32.39 8.95 7.54
N ILE A 14 -33.31 8.31 6.79
CA ILE A 14 -32.99 7.76 5.46
C ILE A 14 -32.62 8.88 4.48
N ARG A 15 -33.37 9.99 4.49
CA ARG A 15 -33.04 11.15 3.66
C ARG A 15 -31.69 11.76 4.05
N TRP A 16 -31.40 11.81 5.34
CA TRP A 16 -30.15 12.31 5.89
C TRP A 16 -28.97 11.42 5.51
N TRP A 17 -29.14 10.09 5.57
CA TRP A 17 -28.14 9.11 5.12
C TRP A 17 -27.76 9.30 3.65
N GLY A 18 -28.71 9.59 2.77
CA GLY A 18 -28.39 9.93 1.37
C GLY A 18 -27.53 11.19 1.22
N TRP A 19 -27.75 12.21 2.06
CA TRP A 19 -26.88 13.39 2.10
C TRP A 19 -25.52 13.09 2.72
N LEU A 20 -25.47 12.21 3.71
CA LEU A 20 -24.22 11.75 4.32
C LEU A 20 -23.34 11.03 3.29
N ILE A 21 -23.93 10.16 2.45
CA ILE A 21 -23.22 9.55 1.31
C ILE A 21 -22.65 10.65 0.42
N LEU A 22 -23.46 11.59 -0.04
CA LEU A 22 -23.00 12.64 -0.95
C LEU A 22 -21.85 13.46 -0.36
N SER A 23 -21.94 13.86 0.92
CA SER A 23 -20.83 14.56 1.59
C SER A 23 -19.58 13.67 1.71
N THR A 24 -19.75 12.37 1.97
CA THR A 24 -18.63 11.43 2.09
C THR A 24 -17.93 11.27 0.74
N VAL A 25 -18.68 11.19 -0.37
CA VAL A 25 -18.12 11.16 -1.73
C VAL A 25 -17.27 12.39 -2.00
N VAL A 26 -17.80 13.59 -1.72
CA VAL A 26 -17.07 14.85 -1.94
C VAL A 26 -15.78 14.89 -1.10
N LEU A 27 -15.87 14.56 0.19
CA LEU A 27 -14.70 14.55 1.08
C LEU A 27 -13.67 13.50 0.65
N ALA A 28 -14.11 12.31 0.26
CA ALA A 28 -13.22 11.25 -0.24
C ALA A 28 -12.53 11.65 -1.54
N CYS A 29 -13.23 12.29 -2.48
CA CYS A 29 -12.63 12.85 -3.69
C CYS A 29 -11.57 13.90 -3.36
N VAL A 30 -11.80 14.78 -2.38
CA VAL A 30 -10.81 15.77 -1.93
C VAL A 30 -9.57 15.09 -1.35
N VAL A 31 -9.75 14.09 -0.49
CA VAL A 31 -8.63 13.30 0.05
C VAL A 31 -7.86 12.59 -1.08
N ALA A 32 -8.58 12.04 -2.06
CA ALA A 32 -7.98 11.29 -3.16
C ALA A 32 -7.11 12.14 -4.10
N ILE A 33 -7.24 13.47 -4.10
CA ILE A 33 -6.33 14.38 -4.82
C ILE A 33 -4.87 14.07 -4.42
N ARG A 34 -4.62 13.71 -3.15
CA ARG A 34 -3.28 13.36 -2.64
C ARG A 34 -2.61 12.26 -3.44
N TYR A 35 -3.34 11.25 -3.92
CA TYR A 35 -2.74 10.17 -4.72
C TYR A 35 -2.14 10.68 -6.03
N PHE A 36 -2.75 11.69 -6.64
CA PHE A 36 -2.32 12.23 -7.93
C PHE A 36 -1.13 13.19 -7.81
N THR A 37 -0.85 13.74 -6.62
CA THR A 37 0.30 14.66 -6.41
C THR A 37 1.66 14.01 -6.65
N VAL A 38 1.68 12.68 -6.64
CA VAL A 38 2.90 11.89 -6.73
C VAL A 38 2.87 10.88 -7.86
N ALA A 39 1.78 10.80 -8.61
CA ALA A 39 1.65 9.92 -9.76
C ALA A 39 2.01 10.71 -11.03
N ASP A 40 2.93 10.16 -11.82
CA ASP A 40 3.25 10.71 -13.13
C ASP A 40 2.21 10.21 -14.14
N LEU A 41 1.27 11.08 -14.47
CA LEU A 41 0.12 10.79 -15.32
C LEU A 41 -0.07 11.88 -16.35
N ASP A 42 -0.71 11.53 -17.46
CA ASP A 42 -1.18 12.53 -18.41
C ASP A 42 -2.36 13.34 -17.82
N TYR A 43 -2.25 14.67 -17.91
CA TYR A 43 -3.20 15.69 -17.46
C TYR A 43 -3.96 16.36 -18.63
N SER A 44 -3.96 15.74 -19.81
CA SER A 44 -4.77 16.18 -20.94
C SER A 44 -6.24 16.29 -20.57
N VAL A 45 -6.94 17.25 -21.18
CA VAL A 45 -8.35 17.56 -20.88
C VAL A 45 -9.25 16.31 -20.91
N PRO A 46 -9.15 15.39 -21.90
CA PRO A 46 -9.96 14.16 -21.91
C PRO A 46 -9.71 13.26 -20.69
N LEU A 47 -8.45 13.15 -20.25
CA LEU A 47 -8.10 12.33 -19.09
C LEU A 47 -8.50 12.98 -17.77
N LEU A 48 -8.56 14.31 -17.69
CA LEU A 48 -9.15 15.00 -16.53
C LEU A 48 -10.64 14.72 -16.39
N PHE A 49 -11.39 14.70 -17.50
CA PHE A 49 -12.80 14.29 -17.49
C PHE A 49 -12.97 12.83 -17.10
N PHE A 50 -12.16 11.93 -17.67
CA PHE A 50 -12.16 10.51 -17.30
C PHE A 50 -11.86 10.31 -15.80
N ARG A 51 -10.81 10.97 -15.28
CA ARG A 51 -10.41 10.91 -13.87
C ARG A 51 -11.51 11.44 -12.96
N SER A 52 -12.17 12.54 -13.33
CA SER A 52 -13.28 13.10 -12.55
C SER A 52 -14.47 12.14 -12.49
N ALA A 53 -14.84 11.54 -13.63
CA ALA A 53 -15.90 10.53 -13.69
C ALA A 53 -15.54 9.27 -12.88
N MET A 54 -14.29 8.82 -12.97
CA MET A 54 -13.73 7.71 -12.21
C MET A 54 -13.83 7.96 -10.70
N LEU A 55 -13.37 9.11 -10.19
CA LEU A 55 -13.40 9.44 -8.77
C LEU A 55 -14.84 9.48 -8.23
N ILE A 56 -15.73 10.16 -8.95
CA ILE A 56 -17.15 10.25 -8.56
C ILE A 56 -17.78 8.85 -8.52
N SER A 57 -17.56 8.04 -9.56
CA SER A 57 -18.10 6.68 -9.62
C SER A 57 -17.58 5.78 -8.50
N HIS A 58 -16.25 5.75 -8.34
CA HIS A 58 -15.57 4.90 -7.37
C HIS A 58 -15.97 5.23 -5.93
N PHE A 59 -15.87 6.51 -5.54
CA PHE A 59 -16.21 6.90 -4.17
C PHE A 59 -17.71 6.90 -3.91
N ALA A 60 -18.58 7.07 -4.91
CA ALA A 60 -20.01 6.85 -4.74
C ALA A 60 -20.33 5.40 -4.39
N LEU A 61 -19.74 4.43 -5.11
CA LEU A 61 -19.92 3.00 -4.82
C LEU A 61 -19.35 2.64 -3.44
N LEU A 62 -18.12 3.04 -3.14
CA LEU A 62 -17.50 2.76 -1.85
C LEU A 62 -18.27 3.40 -0.69
N SER A 63 -18.68 4.66 -0.81
CA SER A 63 -19.48 5.33 0.23
C SER A 63 -20.82 4.63 0.44
N LEU A 64 -21.47 4.17 -0.64
CA LEU A 64 -22.72 3.43 -0.54
C LEU A 64 -22.53 2.12 0.23
N LEU A 65 -21.50 1.33 -0.12
CA LEU A 65 -21.20 0.04 0.51
C LEU A 65 -20.78 0.20 1.98
N LEU A 66 -19.83 1.10 2.23
CA LEU A 66 -19.26 1.29 3.57
C LEU A 66 -20.27 1.89 4.56
N LEU A 67 -21.27 2.65 4.08
CA LEU A 67 -22.32 3.23 4.92
C LEU A 67 -23.59 2.36 5.04
N LEU A 68 -23.61 1.13 4.50
CA LEU A 68 -24.67 0.15 4.76
C LEU A 68 -24.87 -0.15 6.25
N PRO A 69 -23.83 -0.32 7.09
CA PRO A 69 -24.03 -0.54 8.53
C PRO A 69 -24.78 0.60 9.21
N ILE A 70 -24.56 1.85 8.80
CA ILE A 70 -25.29 3.02 9.31
C ILE A 70 -26.76 2.98 8.85
N LEU A 71 -27.03 2.54 7.61
CA LEU A 71 -28.39 2.31 7.14
C LEU A 71 -29.11 1.22 7.94
N LEU A 72 -28.45 0.09 8.21
CA LEU A 72 -29.02 -0.97 9.03
C LEU A 72 -29.30 -0.50 10.46
N LEU A 73 -28.36 0.23 11.06
CA LEU A 73 -28.51 0.82 12.38
C LEU A 73 -29.73 1.76 12.45
N LEU A 74 -29.90 2.67 11.49
CA LEU A 74 -31.01 3.63 11.53
C LEU A 74 -32.38 2.99 11.26
N LEU A 75 -32.42 1.83 10.58
CA LEU A 75 -33.65 1.06 10.38
C LEU A 75 -34.12 0.42 11.69
N VAL A 76 -33.17 -0.14 12.47
CA VAL A 76 -33.42 -0.76 13.78
C VAL A 76 -33.66 0.29 14.88
N LEU A 77 -32.81 1.33 14.94
CA LEU A 77 -32.83 2.38 15.95
C LEU A 77 -33.03 3.76 15.32
N PRO A 78 -34.28 4.17 14.99
CA PRO A 78 -34.56 5.45 14.36
C PRO A 78 -34.50 6.64 15.33
N LYS A 79 -33.40 6.76 16.10
CA LYS A 79 -33.16 7.84 17.07
C LYS A 79 -32.01 8.73 16.59
N PRO A 80 -32.29 9.94 16.06
CA PRO A 80 -31.26 10.81 15.49
C PRO A 80 -30.12 11.15 16.46
N LYS A 81 -30.45 11.37 17.75
CA LYS A 81 -29.47 11.67 18.80
C LYS A 81 -28.46 10.53 19.04
N ALA A 82 -28.78 9.29 18.68
CA ALA A 82 -27.89 8.14 18.81
C ALA A 82 -27.19 7.80 17.48
N VAL A 83 -27.95 7.78 16.38
CA VAL A 83 -27.43 7.40 15.05
C VAL A 83 -26.43 8.42 14.51
N MET A 84 -26.70 9.72 14.64
CA MET A 84 -25.88 10.74 13.99
C MET A 84 -24.45 10.82 14.55
N PRO A 85 -24.23 10.87 15.89
CA PRO A 85 -22.85 10.88 16.42
C PRO A 85 -22.06 9.64 16.01
N LEU A 86 -22.68 8.46 16.05
CA LEU A 86 -22.03 7.21 15.66
C LEU A 86 -21.68 7.19 14.17
N ALA A 87 -22.58 7.68 13.31
CA ALA A 87 -22.33 7.82 11.89
C ALA A 87 -21.22 8.84 11.57
N VAL A 88 -21.16 9.96 12.30
CA VAL A 88 -20.08 10.96 12.16
C VAL A 88 -18.73 10.33 12.54
N PHE A 89 -18.66 9.65 13.69
CA PHE A 89 -17.46 8.96 14.13
C PHE A 89 -17.02 7.89 13.13
N TYR A 90 -17.96 7.08 12.65
CA TYR A 90 -17.68 6.01 11.69
C TYR A 90 -17.22 6.54 10.32
N VAL A 91 -17.83 7.61 9.79
CA VAL A 91 -17.35 8.27 8.56
C VAL A 91 -15.96 8.89 8.77
N ALA A 92 -15.68 9.46 9.94
CA ALA A 92 -14.36 9.99 10.26
C ALA A 92 -13.29 8.89 10.24
N LEU A 93 -13.59 7.69 10.77
CA LEU A 93 -12.70 6.53 10.67
C LEU A 93 -12.45 6.12 9.21
N ILE A 94 -13.48 6.08 8.36
CA ILE A 94 -13.33 5.74 6.94
C ILE A 94 -12.43 6.76 6.23
N LEU A 95 -12.66 8.06 6.44
CA LEU A 95 -11.84 9.11 5.82
C LEU A 95 -10.40 9.13 6.36
N CYS A 96 -10.20 8.82 7.64
CA CYS A 96 -8.86 8.68 8.21
C CYS A 96 -8.13 7.45 7.65
N ALA A 97 -8.82 6.31 7.46
CA ALA A 97 -8.25 5.15 6.80
C ALA A 97 -7.83 5.47 5.36
N LEU A 98 -8.63 6.25 4.63
CA LEU A 98 -8.27 6.74 3.30
C LEU A 98 -7.05 7.69 3.35
N LEU A 99 -6.98 8.61 4.33
CA LEU A 99 -5.81 9.47 4.52
C LEU A 99 -4.53 8.66 4.80
N ILE A 100 -4.61 7.67 5.68
CA ILE A 100 -3.48 6.77 5.97
C ILE A 100 -3.06 6.05 4.69
N ASP A 101 -4.02 5.53 3.91
CA ASP A 101 -3.71 4.88 2.64
C ASP A 101 -3.03 5.84 1.64
N THR A 102 -3.44 7.11 1.57
CA THR A 102 -2.71 8.11 0.75
C THR A 102 -1.26 8.28 1.20
N GLN A 103 -0.98 8.19 2.49
CA GLN A 103 0.38 8.29 3.01
C GLN A 103 1.21 7.05 2.65
N VAL A 104 0.63 5.86 2.79
CA VAL A 104 1.27 4.59 2.38
C VAL A 104 1.57 4.63 0.89
N TYR A 105 0.62 5.07 0.06
CA TYR A 105 0.82 5.19 -1.38
C TYR A 105 1.93 6.20 -1.74
N HIS A 106 2.00 7.32 -1.04
CA HIS A 106 3.02 8.35 -1.28
C HIS A 106 4.43 7.86 -0.95
N LEU A 107 4.58 6.99 0.05
CA LEU A 107 5.86 6.41 0.43
C LEU A 107 6.25 5.22 -0.45
N TYR A 108 5.29 4.34 -0.76
CA TYR A 108 5.61 3.02 -1.28
C TYR A 108 4.98 2.64 -2.63
N ARG A 109 4.09 3.48 -3.17
CA ARG A 109 3.37 3.23 -4.44
C ARG A 109 2.45 2.00 -4.45
N PHE A 110 2.13 1.48 -3.27
CA PHE A 110 1.08 0.49 -3.08
C PHE A 110 0.08 0.97 -2.03
N HIS A 111 -1.10 0.37 -2.03
CA HIS A 111 -2.15 0.59 -1.05
C HIS A 111 -2.01 -0.34 0.15
N ILE A 112 -2.72 -0.03 1.23
CA ILE A 112 -2.83 -0.90 2.41
C ILE A 112 -3.35 -2.27 1.96
N ASN A 113 -2.53 -3.29 2.17
CA ASN A 113 -2.81 -4.68 1.82
C ASN A 113 -2.40 -5.61 2.98
N ALA A 114 -2.62 -6.91 2.82
CA ALA A 114 -2.30 -7.89 3.88
C ALA A 114 -0.83 -7.83 4.34
N GLY A 115 0.12 -7.58 3.43
CA GLY A 115 1.53 -7.41 3.77
C GLY A 115 1.80 -6.18 4.62
N VAL A 116 1.19 -5.04 4.27
CA VAL A 116 1.28 -3.80 5.07
C VAL A 116 0.65 -4.01 6.45
N MET A 117 -0.51 -4.65 6.51
CA MET A 117 -1.17 -4.96 7.77
C MET A 117 -0.32 -5.90 8.64
N ASN A 118 0.34 -6.89 8.05
CA ASN A 118 1.27 -7.76 8.78
C ASN A 118 2.51 -6.98 9.26
N LEU A 119 2.97 -5.99 8.52
CA LEU A 119 4.08 -5.13 8.97
C LEU A 119 3.66 -4.19 10.10
N LEU A 120 2.43 -3.65 10.07
CA LEU A 120 1.93 -2.71 11.08
C LEU A 120 1.42 -3.38 12.36
N PHE A 121 0.90 -4.60 12.27
CA PHE A 121 0.28 -5.31 13.39
C PHE A 121 0.97 -6.65 13.73
N GLY A 122 2.00 -7.04 12.98
CA GLY A 122 2.83 -8.21 13.30
C GLY A 122 3.82 -7.93 14.43
N GLY A 123 4.44 -8.99 14.95
CA GLY A 123 5.34 -8.89 16.12
C GLY A 123 6.54 -7.94 15.92
N ALA A 124 6.99 -7.74 14.68
CA ALA A 124 8.10 -6.84 14.35
C ALA A 124 7.70 -5.36 14.20
N ALA A 125 6.40 -5.02 14.26
CA ALA A 125 5.92 -3.67 13.98
C ALA A 125 6.49 -2.62 14.94
N ALA A 126 6.47 -2.93 16.24
CA ALA A 126 6.99 -2.05 17.30
C ALA A 126 8.52 -1.96 17.30
N GLU A 127 9.20 -2.96 16.73
CA GLU A 127 10.66 -3.01 16.59
C GLU A 127 11.13 -2.24 15.33
N THR A 128 10.27 -2.14 14.31
CA THR A 128 10.56 -1.49 13.02
C THR A 128 10.09 -0.04 12.97
N PHE A 129 8.94 0.27 13.59
CA PHE A 129 8.33 1.60 13.58
C PHE A 129 8.28 2.19 14.99
N VAL A 130 9.28 2.99 15.32
CA VAL A 130 9.29 3.81 16.53
C VAL A 130 8.81 5.21 16.16
N PHE A 131 7.56 5.51 16.49
CA PHE A 131 6.99 6.84 16.27
C PHE A 131 7.13 7.71 17.51
N PRO A 132 7.56 8.97 17.37
CA PRO A 132 7.69 9.88 18.50
C PRO A 132 6.30 10.35 18.99
N PRO A 133 6.15 10.74 20.28
CA PRO A 133 4.86 11.09 20.88
C PRO A 133 4.06 12.20 20.17
N ASP A 134 4.77 13.17 19.59
CA ASP A 134 4.24 14.26 18.77
C ASP A 134 3.49 13.75 17.54
N MET A 135 3.95 12.66 16.92
CA MET A 135 3.25 12.06 15.77
C MET A 135 1.89 11.48 16.17
N TYR A 136 1.76 10.92 17.38
CA TYR A 136 0.46 10.46 17.90
C TYR A 136 -0.48 11.64 18.19
N MET A 137 0.05 12.76 18.68
CA MET A 137 -0.73 13.98 18.88
C MET A 137 -1.22 14.56 17.56
N GLU A 138 -0.36 14.61 16.54
CA GLU A 138 -0.72 15.05 15.19
C GLU A 138 -1.85 14.18 14.62
N ALA A 139 -1.73 12.85 14.71
CA ALA A 139 -2.75 11.92 14.27
C ALA A 139 -4.10 12.16 15.00
N ALA A 140 -4.07 12.43 16.31
CA ALA A 140 -5.25 12.77 17.08
C ALA A 140 -5.90 14.08 16.62
N PHE A 141 -5.11 15.14 16.36
CA PHE A 141 -5.63 16.41 15.85
C PHE A 141 -6.23 16.27 14.45
N ILE A 142 -5.59 15.49 13.57
CA ILE A 142 -6.13 15.18 12.23
C ILE A 142 -7.47 14.47 12.37
N PHE A 143 -7.56 13.44 13.22
CA PHE A 143 -8.81 12.72 13.46
C PHE A 143 -9.92 13.64 13.97
N LEU A 144 -9.62 14.50 14.95
CA LEU A 144 -10.57 15.49 15.49
C LEU A 144 -11.01 16.49 14.42
N GLY A 145 -10.09 16.97 13.57
CA GLY A 145 -10.38 17.87 12.46
C GLY A 145 -11.31 17.23 11.42
N VAL A 146 -11.00 15.99 10.99
CA VAL A 146 -11.86 15.22 10.08
C VAL A 146 -13.25 15.01 10.71
N MET A 147 -13.31 14.61 11.97
CA MET A 147 -14.57 14.41 12.69
C MET A 147 -15.39 15.70 12.78
N ALA A 148 -14.75 16.85 13.04
CA ALA A 148 -15.41 18.15 13.07
C ALA A 148 -15.98 18.54 11.69
N ILE A 149 -15.22 18.34 10.61
CA ILE A 149 -15.69 18.58 9.23
C ILE A 149 -16.92 17.71 8.93
N VAL A 150 -16.83 16.40 9.20
CA VAL A 150 -17.95 15.47 9.00
C VAL A 150 -19.16 15.87 9.84
N ALA A 151 -18.97 16.29 11.10
CA ALA A 151 -20.04 16.75 11.97
C ALA A 151 -20.76 18.00 11.42
N VAL A 152 -20.02 18.94 10.82
CA VAL A 152 -20.58 20.13 10.18
C VAL A 152 -21.48 19.75 9.00
N PHE A 153 -20.99 18.89 8.09
CA PHE A 153 -21.79 18.40 6.95
C PHE A 153 -23.01 17.60 7.42
N ALA A 154 -22.84 16.71 8.39
CA ALA A 154 -23.92 15.93 9.01
C ALA A 154 -25.00 16.83 9.63
N ALA A 155 -24.60 17.85 10.40
CA ALA A 155 -25.52 18.78 11.04
C ALA A 155 -26.24 19.67 10.01
N ALA A 156 -25.53 20.15 8.99
CA ALA A 156 -26.12 20.91 7.88
C ALA A 156 -27.18 20.07 7.13
N ALA A 157 -26.84 18.82 6.78
CA ALA A 157 -27.76 17.89 6.16
C ALA A 157 -28.98 17.61 7.04
N TRP A 158 -28.80 17.50 8.36
CA TRP A 158 -29.91 17.27 9.30
C TRP A 158 -30.85 18.47 9.39
N ARG A 159 -30.30 19.69 9.48
CA ARG A 159 -31.08 20.93 9.43
C ARG A 159 -31.87 21.03 8.13
N TYR A 160 -31.25 20.70 6.99
CA TYR A 160 -31.89 20.68 5.70
C TYR A 160 -33.05 19.68 5.63
N VAL A 161 -32.85 18.44 6.09
CA VAL A 161 -33.89 17.40 6.10
C VAL A 161 -35.07 17.76 7.01
N ARG A 162 -34.81 18.38 8.17
CA ARG A 162 -35.85 18.81 9.11
C ARG A 162 -36.74 19.94 8.59
N ARG A 163 -36.25 20.77 7.66
CA ARG A 163 -37.05 21.81 7.00
C ARG A 163 -38.15 21.26 6.08
N GLY A 164 -38.17 19.96 5.81
CA GLY A 164 -39.14 19.32 4.95
C GLY A 164 -38.56 18.93 3.59
N PRO A 165 -39.34 18.26 2.72
CA PRO A 165 -38.92 18.02 1.33
C PRO A 165 -38.85 19.36 0.57
N PRO A 166 -37.79 19.62 -0.20
CA PRO A 166 -37.75 20.80 -1.07
C PRO A 166 -38.82 20.69 -2.18
N ARG A 167 -39.28 21.83 -2.70
CA ARG A 167 -40.18 21.86 -3.88
C ARG A 167 -39.54 21.21 -5.12
N ILE A 168 -38.22 21.36 -5.27
CA ILE A 168 -37.42 20.73 -6.34
C ILE A 168 -36.37 19.83 -5.68
N SER A 169 -36.40 18.54 -6.02
CA SER A 169 -35.52 17.53 -5.40
C SER A 169 -34.20 17.41 -6.16
N ALA A 170 -33.08 17.74 -5.51
CA ALA A 170 -31.73 17.52 -6.05
C ALA A 170 -31.33 16.03 -6.19
N ARG A 171 -32.16 15.09 -5.72
CA ARG A 171 -31.84 13.65 -5.74
C ARG A 171 -31.76 13.08 -7.14
N GLY A 172 -32.73 13.39 -8.00
CA GLY A 172 -32.77 12.90 -9.37
C GLY A 172 -31.51 13.31 -10.14
N PRO A 173 -31.17 14.61 -10.18
CA PRO A 173 -29.93 15.09 -10.79
C PRO A 173 -28.67 14.46 -10.21
N ALA A 174 -28.56 14.30 -8.88
CA ALA A 174 -27.40 13.69 -8.26
C ALA A 174 -27.23 12.21 -8.65
N ILE A 175 -28.33 11.44 -8.67
CA ILE A 175 -28.33 10.03 -9.11
C ILE A 175 -27.95 9.95 -10.60
N ALA A 176 -28.52 10.82 -11.43
CA ALA A 176 -28.21 10.87 -12.86
C ALA A 176 -26.73 11.20 -13.12
N LEU A 177 -26.15 12.14 -12.36
CA LEU A 177 -24.72 12.46 -12.45
C LEU A 177 -23.84 11.26 -12.08
N VAL A 178 -24.10 10.61 -10.94
CA VAL A 178 -23.34 9.43 -10.52
C VAL A 178 -23.46 8.30 -11.54
N ALA A 179 -24.67 8.06 -12.07
CA ALA A 179 -24.90 7.06 -13.11
C ALA A 179 -24.12 7.39 -14.40
N LEU A 180 -24.16 8.65 -14.86
CA LEU A 180 -23.43 9.10 -16.03
C LEU A 180 -21.91 8.95 -15.84
N CYS A 181 -21.38 9.39 -14.70
CA CYS A 181 -19.96 9.21 -14.36
C CYS A 181 -19.56 7.73 -14.32
N THR A 182 -20.43 6.86 -13.80
CA THR A 182 -20.19 5.41 -13.74
C THR A 182 -20.18 4.77 -15.12
N LEU A 183 -21.14 5.12 -15.98
CA LEU A 183 -21.18 4.65 -17.37
C LEU A 183 -19.97 5.15 -18.16
N ALA A 184 -19.61 6.43 -18.02
CA ALA A 184 -18.44 7.01 -18.68
C ALA A 184 -17.15 6.34 -18.21
N PHE A 185 -16.96 6.21 -16.90
CA PHE A 185 -15.78 5.59 -16.31
C PHE A 185 -15.60 4.14 -16.79
N HIS A 186 -16.60 3.28 -16.54
CA HIS A 186 -16.48 1.86 -16.89
C HIS A 186 -16.49 1.63 -18.41
N GLY A 187 -17.27 2.40 -19.17
CA GLY A 187 -17.31 2.29 -20.64
C GLY A 187 -15.97 2.64 -21.29
N VAL A 188 -15.39 3.79 -20.90
CA VAL A 188 -14.08 4.21 -21.40
C VAL A 188 -12.98 3.25 -20.94
N HIS A 189 -13.04 2.77 -19.70
CA HIS A 189 -12.06 1.80 -19.20
C HIS A 189 -12.14 0.46 -19.95
N ILE A 190 -13.34 -0.07 -20.21
CA ILE A 190 -13.53 -1.30 -21.00
C ILE A 190 -12.90 -1.15 -22.39
N TRP A 191 -13.16 -0.04 -23.06
CA TRP A 191 -12.59 0.27 -24.37
C TRP A 191 -11.06 0.38 -24.33
N ALA A 192 -10.53 1.14 -23.36
CA ALA A 192 -9.10 1.35 -23.20
C ALA A 192 -8.34 0.07 -22.87
N ASP A 193 -8.88 -0.74 -21.96
CA ASP A 193 -8.33 -2.04 -21.59
C ASP A 193 -8.32 -3.00 -22.79
N ALA A 194 -9.40 -3.04 -23.59
CA ALA A 194 -9.49 -3.88 -24.78
C ALA A 194 -8.44 -3.52 -25.86
N LEU A 195 -8.12 -2.23 -26.00
CA LEU A 195 -7.13 -1.73 -26.96
C LEU A 195 -5.73 -1.54 -26.36
N ALA A 196 -5.50 -1.95 -25.11
CA ALA A 196 -4.26 -1.75 -24.37
C ALA A 196 -3.77 -0.27 -24.33
N LYS A 197 -4.70 0.68 -24.18
CA LYS A 197 -4.43 2.12 -24.07
C LYS A 197 -3.91 2.46 -22.66
N ARG A 198 -2.59 2.38 -22.50
CA ARG A 198 -1.91 2.55 -21.21
C ARG A 198 -2.28 3.85 -20.47
N SER A 199 -2.31 4.99 -21.16
CA SER A 199 -2.59 6.31 -20.56
C SER A 199 -3.94 6.45 -19.85
N VAL A 200 -4.91 5.59 -20.18
CA VAL A 200 -6.22 5.52 -19.51
C VAL A 200 -6.21 4.46 -18.41
N VAL A 201 -5.65 3.28 -18.68
CA VAL A 201 -5.64 2.13 -17.75
C VAL A 201 -4.79 2.40 -16.51
N GLU A 202 -3.72 3.17 -16.64
CA GLU A 202 -2.86 3.51 -15.49
C GLU A 202 -3.52 4.51 -14.52
N GLN A 203 -4.47 5.33 -14.99
CA GLN A 203 -5.19 6.28 -14.13
C GLN A 203 -5.98 5.56 -13.02
N THR A 204 -6.43 4.32 -13.29
CA THR A 204 -7.17 3.51 -12.33
C THR A 204 -6.27 2.76 -11.33
N GLU A 205 -4.96 2.65 -11.56
CA GLU A 205 -4.02 1.92 -10.68
C GLU A 205 -3.69 2.71 -9.41
N ILE A 206 -4.17 3.94 -9.33
CA ILE A 206 -3.86 4.91 -8.28
C ILE A 206 -4.84 4.85 -7.12
N LEU A 207 -6.02 4.24 -7.34
CA LEU A 207 -7.07 4.20 -6.33
C LEU A 207 -6.99 2.92 -5.48
N PRO A 208 -7.18 3.02 -4.15
CA PRO A 208 -7.32 1.85 -3.31
C PRO A 208 -8.58 1.07 -3.71
N PHE A 209 -8.59 -0.24 -3.45
CA PHE A 209 -9.71 -1.11 -3.85
C PHE A 209 -10.10 -0.96 -5.32
N ARG A 210 -9.09 -0.81 -6.20
CA ARG A 210 -9.26 -0.65 -7.66
C ARG A 210 -10.37 -1.56 -8.18
N TYR A 211 -11.42 -0.95 -8.69
CA TYR A 211 -12.53 -1.63 -9.35
C TYR A 211 -12.85 -0.92 -10.66
N ALA A 212 -12.35 -1.50 -11.75
CA ALA A 212 -12.57 -1.01 -13.10
C ALA A 212 -13.04 -2.17 -13.97
N ALA A 213 -14.06 -1.94 -14.80
CA ALA A 213 -14.67 -3.01 -15.57
C ALA A 213 -13.79 -3.39 -16.76
N THR A 214 -13.74 -4.67 -17.07
CA THR A 214 -13.09 -5.21 -18.27
C THR A 214 -14.08 -6.13 -18.99
N ALA A 215 -13.98 -6.22 -20.31
CA ALA A 215 -14.88 -7.06 -21.10
C ALA A 215 -14.18 -7.78 -22.26
N LYS A 216 -12.86 -7.99 -22.17
CA LYS A 216 -12.03 -8.59 -23.24
C LYS A 216 -12.62 -9.86 -23.84
N ARG A 217 -13.07 -10.80 -22.99
CA ARG A 217 -13.67 -12.08 -23.44
C ARG A 217 -14.99 -11.87 -24.20
N MET A 218 -15.84 -10.95 -23.73
CA MET A 218 -17.12 -10.63 -24.37
C MET A 218 -16.91 -9.92 -25.70
N LEU A 219 -16.05 -8.90 -25.73
CA LEU A 219 -15.70 -8.15 -26.93
C LEU A 219 -15.09 -9.06 -28.01
N ARG A 220 -14.20 -9.97 -27.62
CA ARG A 220 -13.62 -10.96 -28.54
C ARG A 220 -14.69 -11.90 -29.12
N ARG A 221 -15.69 -12.31 -28.32
CA ARG A 221 -16.83 -13.12 -28.82
C ARG A 221 -17.71 -12.35 -29.80
N TRP A 222 -17.82 -11.04 -29.67
CA TRP A 222 -18.56 -10.17 -30.58
C TRP A 222 -17.75 -9.73 -31.81
N GLY A 223 -16.52 -10.23 -31.98
CA GLY A 223 -15.69 -9.94 -33.15
C GLY A 223 -14.88 -8.64 -33.05
N PHE A 224 -14.79 -8.00 -31.88
CA PHE A 224 -13.93 -6.83 -31.70
C PHE A 224 -12.46 -7.24 -31.56
N GLU A 225 -11.55 -6.42 -32.12
CA GLU A 225 -10.11 -6.54 -31.91
C GLU A 225 -9.78 -6.28 -30.44
N VAL A 226 -9.14 -7.26 -29.79
CA VAL A 226 -8.69 -7.14 -28.39
C VAL A 226 -7.21 -7.41 -28.34
N ARG A 227 -6.45 -6.40 -27.91
CA ARG A 227 -4.99 -6.47 -27.77
C ARG A 227 -4.62 -7.05 -26.42
N THR A 228 -3.74 -8.03 -26.42
CA THR A 228 -3.03 -8.46 -25.21
C THR A 228 -1.89 -7.48 -24.99
N GLY A 229 -2.08 -6.51 -24.10
CA GLY A 229 -0.95 -5.74 -23.60
C GLY A 229 0.09 -6.69 -23.01
N SER A 230 1.37 -6.43 -23.26
CA SER A 230 2.50 -7.14 -22.66
C SER A 230 2.57 -6.82 -21.15
N SER A 231 1.56 -7.23 -20.39
CA SER A 231 1.70 -7.36 -18.95
C SER A 231 2.62 -8.56 -18.71
N MET A 232 3.75 -8.35 -18.03
CA MET A 232 4.49 -9.39 -17.34
C MET A 232 3.57 -10.09 -16.33
N MET A 233 2.61 -10.88 -16.81
CA MET A 233 1.99 -11.90 -15.99
C MET A 233 3.09 -12.91 -15.74
N ALA A 234 3.58 -12.96 -14.51
CA ALA A 234 4.24 -14.14 -13.99
C ALA A 234 3.33 -15.32 -14.33
N SER A 235 3.82 -16.21 -15.20
CA SER A 235 3.15 -17.46 -15.48
C SER A 235 2.90 -18.15 -14.15
N THR A 236 1.64 -18.46 -13.90
CA THR A 236 1.19 -19.40 -12.87
C THR A 236 1.36 -20.83 -13.37
N ASP A 237 2.42 -21.09 -14.14
CA ASP A 237 2.81 -22.46 -14.41
C ASP A 237 3.46 -22.98 -13.12
N ASP A 238 2.98 -24.15 -12.72
CA ASP A 238 3.37 -24.92 -11.53
C ASP A 238 4.75 -25.59 -11.71
N ASP A 239 5.50 -25.17 -12.73
CA ASP A 239 6.91 -25.53 -12.90
C ASP A 239 7.75 -24.75 -11.89
N GLY A 240 8.46 -25.48 -11.03
CA GLY A 240 9.36 -24.93 -10.03
C GLY A 240 10.36 -23.94 -10.61
N LEU A 241 10.88 -23.03 -9.78
CA LEU A 241 11.80 -22.01 -10.27
C LEU A 241 13.12 -22.63 -10.74
N ALA A 242 13.43 -22.45 -12.03
CA ALA A 242 14.70 -22.87 -12.61
C ALA A 242 15.84 -21.92 -12.20
N TYR A 243 16.44 -22.18 -11.03
CA TYR A 243 17.58 -21.42 -10.50
C TYR A 243 18.52 -22.31 -9.68
N PRO A 244 19.79 -22.50 -10.04
CA PRO A 244 20.41 -22.01 -11.25
C PRO A 244 19.86 -22.76 -12.48
N LEU A 245 20.00 -22.17 -13.65
CA LEU A 245 19.61 -22.81 -14.92
C LEU A 245 20.46 -24.05 -15.23
N SER A 246 21.65 -24.15 -14.65
CA SER A 246 22.54 -25.30 -14.76
C SER A 246 23.37 -25.42 -13.47
N PRO A 247 23.80 -26.63 -13.09
CA PRO A 247 24.71 -26.82 -11.97
C PRO A 247 25.99 -25.98 -12.14
N LEU A 248 26.46 -25.38 -11.04
CA LEU A 248 27.71 -24.62 -11.04
C LEU A 248 28.92 -25.55 -11.11
N ALA A 249 29.89 -25.22 -11.96
CA ALA A 249 31.20 -25.84 -12.02
C ALA A 249 32.23 -24.89 -11.38
N CYS A 250 32.48 -25.06 -10.08
CA CYS A 250 33.39 -24.24 -9.30
C CYS A 250 34.67 -25.03 -8.99
N GLU A 251 35.83 -24.42 -9.17
CA GLU A 251 37.11 -24.98 -8.73
C GLU A 251 37.43 -24.50 -7.32
N LYS A 252 37.91 -25.40 -6.45
CA LYS A 252 38.33 -25.03 -5.10
C LYS A 252 39.59 -24.16 -5.18
N ASN A 253 39.50 -22.94 -4.66
CA ASN A 253 40.66 -22.09 -4.48
C ASN A 253 41.32 -22.41 -3.13
N GLU A 254 42.52 -22.97 -3.16
CA GLU A 254 43.31 -23.31 -1.96
C GLU A 254 43.71 -22.09 -1.11
N ARG A 255 43.55 -20.87 -1.63
CA ARG A 255 43.84 -19.59 -0.94
C ARG A 255 42.64 -18.66 -0.98
N ALA A 256 41.46 -19.18 -0.65
CA ALA A 256 40.25 -18.38 -0.61
C ALA A 256 40.26 -17.40 0.59
N PRO A 257 39.98 -16.10 0.39
CA PRO A 257 39.99 -15.12 1.47
C PRO A 257 38.71 -15.19 2.33
N ASN A 258 38.77 -14.66 3.54
CA ASN A 258 37.58 -14.36 4.33
C ASN A 258 36.74 -13.28 3.62
N ILE A 259 35.41 -13.40 3.70
CA ILE A 259 34.48 -12.47 3.07
C ILE A 259 33.64 -11.82 4.16
N ILE A 260 33.65 -10.49 4.20
CA ILE A 260 32.85 -9.71 5.16
C ILE A 260 31.87 -8.85 4.38
N PHE A 261 30.58 -9.02 4.66
CA PHE A 261 29.52 -8.14 4.19
C PHE A 261 29.08 -7.20 5.32
N ILE A 262 29.28 -5.90 5.13
CA ILE A 262 28.69 -4.87 6.00
C ILE A 262 27.58 -4.21 5.19
N VAL A 263 26.33 -4.49 5.58
CA VAL A 263 25.14 -4.01 4.88
C VAL A 263 24.35 -3.12 5.82
N VAL A 264 24.06 -1.89 5.38
CA VAL A 264 23.20 -0.95 6.10
C VAL A 264 21.83 -0.94 5.42
N ASP A 265 20.75 -1.06 6.22
CA ASP A 265 19.38 -1.24 5.72
C ASP A 265 18.95 -0.18 4.69
N SER A 266 19.36 1.07 4.90
CA SER A 266 19.15 2.17 3.97
C SER A 266 20.21 3.24 4.20
N TRP A 267 20.80 3.73 3.11
CA TRP A 267 21.85 4.73 3.17
C TRP A 267 21.67 5.77 2.06
N ARG A 268 21.93 7.03 2.39
CA ARG A 268 21.98 8.11 1.42
C ARG A 268 23.35 8.15 0.76
N PHE A 269 23.42 7.99 -0.56
CA PHE A 269 24.68 7.98 -1.30
C PHE A 269 25.55 9.23 -1.03
N ASP A 270 24.92 10.39 -0.89
CA ASP A 270 25.57 11.68 -0.62
C ASP A 270 25.97 11.90 0.84
N ALA A 271 25.72 10.95 1.75
CA ALA A 271 26.08 11.06 3.17
C ALA A 271 27.52 10.62 3.49
N ILE A 272 28.26 10.11 2.50
CA ILE A 272 29.69 9.79 2.67
C ILE A 272 30.49 11.09 2.63
N GLY A 273 31.10 11.47 3.75
CA GLY A 273 31.90 12.69 3.85
C GLY A 273 32.60 12.85 5.20
N PRO A 274 33.59 13.76 5.29
CA PRO A 274 34.42 13.93 6.47
C PRO A 274 33.63 14.41 7.70
N ASP A 275 32.55 15.17 7.50
CA ASP A 275 31.80 15.77 8.61
C ASP A 275 30.80 14.80 9.25
N VAL A 276 30.13 13.98 8.43
CA VAL A 276 29.03 13.09 8.89
C VAL A 276 29.53 11.67 9.13
N THR A 277 30.43 11.17 8.27
CA THR A 277 30.86 9.76 8.28
C THR A 277 32.38 9.63 8.12
N PRO A 278 33.17 10.26 9.01
CA PRO A 278 34.62 10.40 8.85
C PRO A 278 35.35 9.06 8.67
N ASN A 279 34.96 8.02 9.42
CA ASN A 279 35.60 6.71 9.34
C ASN A 279 35.33 6.00 8.00
N LEU A 280 34.10 6.09 7.49
CA LEU A 280 33.75 5.50 6.20
C LEU A 280 34.39 6.29 5.05
N HIS A 281 34.42 7.61 5.16
CA HIS A 281 35.12 8.46 4.18
C HIS A 281 36.61 8.10 4.11
N ALA A 282 37.32 8.05 5.24
CA ALA A 282 38.72 7.64 5.31
C ALA A 282 38.95 6.21 4.79
N PHE A 283 38.00 5.29 5.01
CA PHE A 283 38.05 3.94 4.44
C PHE A 283 37.85 3.93 2.93
N SER A 284 36.97 4.79 2.41
CA SER A 284 36.68 4.88 0.97
C SER A 284 37.87 5.44 0.17
N GLU A 285 38.67 6.33 0.74
CA GLU A 285 39.87 6.90 0.08
C GLU A 285 40.97 5.87 -0.18
N ARG A 286 40.93 4.73 0.53
CA ARG A 286 41.92 3.64 0.43
C ARG A 286 41.35 2.34 -0.13
N THR A 287 40.13 2.37 -0.68
CA THR A 287 39.44 1.18 -1.21
C THR A 287 38.76 1.50 -2.54
N VAL A 288 38.16 0.48 -3.16
CA VAL A 288 37.41 0.66 -4.40
C VAL A 288 36.02 1.22 -4.08
N ARG A 289 35.71 2.40 -4.63
CA ARG A 289 34.41 3.06 -4.49
C ARG A 289 33.62 2.98 -5.80
N PHE A 290 32.37 2.52 -5.71
CA PHE A 290 31.44 2.52 -6.84
C PHE A 290 30.47 3.70 -6.72
N GLU A 291 30.68 4.74 -7.53
CA GLU A 291 29.85 5.96 -7.48
C GLU A 291 28.53 5.84 -8.25
N ASN A 292 28.42 4.85 -9.12
CA ASN A 292 27.22 4.55 -9.91
C ASN A 292 26.68 3.15 -9.56
N HIS A 293 26.54 2.87 -8.27
CA HIS A 293 26.00 1.60 -7.77
C HIS A 293 24.53 1.72 -7.40
N TYR A 294 23.69 0.90 -8.02
CA TYR A 294 22.25 0.84 -7.73
C TYR A 294 21.92 -0.48 -7.05
N SER A 295 21.12 -0.41 -5.98
CA SER A 295 20.50 -1.58 -5.39
C SER A 295 19.53 -2.23 -6.38
N GLY A 296 19.37 -3.55 -6.35
CA GLY A 296 18.38 -4.25 -7.18
C GLY A 296 16.93 -4.03 -6.77
N GLY A 297 16.67 -3.18 -5.76
CA GLY A 297 15.35 -2.65 -5.45
C GLY A 297 15.41 -1.45 -4.50
N ASN A 298 14.26 -0.79 -4.33
CA ASN A 298 14.08 0.39 -3.47
C ASN A 298 13.65 0.04 -2.03
N ALA A 299 13.80 -1.23 -1.62
CA ALA A 299 13.49 -1.71 -0.28
C ALA A 299 14.54 -2.75 0.14
N THR A 300 14.91 -2.76 1.42
CA THR A 300 15.94 -3.65 2.00
C THR A 300 15.74 -5.11 1.60
N ARG A 301 14.50 -5.63 1.69
CA ARG A 301 14.16 -7.00 1.26
C ARG A 301 14.66 -7.30 -0.16
N ILE A 302 14.33 -6.43 -1.11
CA ILE A 302 14.63 -6.66 -2.53
C ILE A 302 16.10 -6.37 -2.83
N GLY A 303 16.66 -5.32 -2.23
CA GLY A 303 18.07 -4.97 -2.40
C GLY A 303 18.99 -6.10 -1.93
N VAL A 304 18.79 -6.57 -0.69
CA VAL A 304 19.57 -7.67 -0.11
C VAL A 304 19.31 -8.97 -0.88
N PHE A 305 18.07 -9.26 -1.28
CA PHE A 305 17.79 -10.42 -2.15
C PHE A 305 18.61 -10.38 -3.45
N SER A 306 18.57 -9.27 -4.17
CA SER A 306 19.31 -9.12 -5.41
C SER A 306 20.83 -9.24 -5.22
N LEU A 307 21.35 -8.73 -4.09
CA LEU A 307 22.76 -8.81 -3.72
C LEU A 307 23.23 -10.27 -3.58
N PHE A 308 22.43 -11.12 -2.93
CA PHE A 308 22.82 -12.51 -2.67
C PHE A 308 22.41 -13.49 -3.77
N TYR A 309 21.26 -13.29 -4.42
CA TYR A 309 20.77 -14.19 -5.47
C TYR A 309 21.21 -13.82 -6.88
N GLY A 310 21.60 -12.57 -7.13
CA GLY A 310 22.01 -12.10 -8.45
C GLY A 310 20.88 -12.08 -9.49
N ILE A 311 19.61 -12.14 -9.08
CA ILE A 311 18.42 -12.13 -9.96
C ILE A 311 17.42 -11.05 -9.53
N PRO A 312 16.46 -10.65 -10.40
CA PRO A 312 15.49 -9.62 -10.08
C PRO A 312 14.65 -9.92 -8.84
N GLY A 313 14.36 -8.88 -8.07
CA GLY A 313 13.54 -8.95 -6.84
C GLY A 313 12.17 -9.60 -6.97
N THR A 314 11.61 -9.62 -8.18
CA THR A 314 10.32 -10.24 -8.48
C THR A 314 10.27 -11.73 -8.16
N TYR A 315 11.43 -12.41 -8.12
CA TYR A 315 11.55 -13.82 -7.75
C TYR A 315 11.54 -14.10 -6.24
N TRP A 316 11.57 -13.07 -5.38
CA TRP A 316 11.60 -13.22 -3.91
C TRP A 316 10.56 -14.22 -3.38
N HIS A 317 9.29 -14.01 -3.75
CA HIS A 317 8.19 -14.82 -3.20
C HIS A 317 8.30 -16.30 -3.58
N ARG A 318 8.85 -16.60 -4.76
CA ARG A 318 9.09 -17.98 -5.20
C ARG A 318 10.22 -18.61 -4.39
N MET A 319 11.35 -17.91 -4.21
CA MET A 319 12.46 -18.40 -3.36
C MET A 319 12.05 -18.61 -1.90
N LEU A 320 11.22 -17.72 -1.36
CA LEU A 320 10.67 -17.86 -0.02
C LEU A 320 9.75 -19.07 0.11
N ALA A 321 8.89 -19.31 -0.88
CA ALA A 321 7.99 -20.46 -0.89
C ALA A 321 8.77 -21.79 -0.98
N GLU A 322 9.82 -21.85 -1.78
CA GLU A 322 10.71 -23.01 -1.91
C GLU A 322 11.72 -23.13 -0.76
N GLN A 323 11.81 -22.12 0.13
CA GLN A 323 12.86 -21.97 1.14
C GLN A 323 14.27 -22.21 0.57
N ARG A 324 14.51 -21.70 -0.64
CA ARG A 324 15.69 -22.00 -1.43
C ARG A 324 16.76 -20.94 -1.22
N ARG A 325 17.92 -21.34 -0.70
CA ARG A 325 19.08 -20.46 -0.50
C ARG A 325 19.75 -20.07 -1.83
N PRO A 326 20.45 -18.93 -1.90
CA PRO A 326 21.17 -18.52 -3.10
C PRO A 326 22.37 -19.43 -3.38
N VAL A 327 22.69 -19.62 -4.66
CA VAL A 327 23.82 -20.45 -5.07
C VAL A 327 25.15 -19.93 -4.53
N PHE A 328 25.28 -18.62 -4.30
CA PHE A 328 26.46 -18.03 -3.67
C PHE A 328 26.73 -18.64 -2.28
N ILE A 329 25.71 -18.66 -1.42
CA ILE A 329 25.80 -19.24 -0.07
C ILE A 329 26.00 -20.77 -0.14
N GLU A 330 25.35 -21.44 -1.10
CA GLU A 330 25.54 -22.88 -1.31
C GLU A 330 27.01 -23.23 -1.66
N GLN A 331 27.64 -22.44 -2.52
CA GLN A 331 29.05 -22.65 -2.89
C GLN A 331 29.99 -22.35 -1.72
N LEU A 332 29.76 -21.29 -0.95
CA LEU A 332 30.57 -21.01 0.24
C LEU A 332 30.57 -22.20 1.21
N LEU A 333 29.39 -22.76 1.50
CA LEU A 333 29.26 -23.94 2.36
C LEU A 333 29.94 -25.18 1.76
N LYS A 334 29.87 -25.39 0.44
CA LYS A 334 30.59 -26.49 -0.25
C LYS A 334 32.11 -26.35 -0.18
N HIS A 335 32.60 -25.12 -0.03
CA HIS A 335 34.02 -24.80 0.12
C HIS A 335 34.43 -24.58 1.58
N ASP A 336 33.68 -25.15 2.53
CA ASP A 336 34.00 -25.18 3.97
C ASP A 336 34.05 -23.79 4.64
N TYR A 337 33.37 -22.79 4.09
CA TYR A 337 33.23 -21.50 4.78
C TYR A 337 32.28 -21.60 5.98
N GLU A 338 32.72 -21.04 7.10
CA GLU A 338 31.84 -20.74 8.23
C GLU A 338 31.05 -19.45 7.95
N ILE A 339 29.74 -19.48 8.21
CA ILE A 339 28.86 -18.34 7.98
C ILE A 339 28.34 -17.83 9.32
N ALA A 340 28.79 -16.64 9.71
CA ALA A 340 28.25 -15.87 10.81
C ALA A 340 27.35 -14.74 10.27
N VAL A 341 26.17 -14.57 10.87
CA VAL A 341 25.24 -13.48 10.53
C VAL A 341 25.00 -12.64 11.78
N LEU A 342 25.56 -11.44 11.79
CA LEU A 342 25.42 -10.46 12.86
C LEU A 342 24.50 -9.34 12.39
N ARG A 343 23.45 -9.03 13.17
CA ARG A 343 22.38 -8.13 12.70
C ARG A 343 21.65 -7.42 13.83
N SER A 344 21.34 -6.15 13.60
CA SER A 344 20.56 -5.33 14.51
C SER A 344 19.08 -5.76 14.53
N ALA A 345 18.36 -5.58 13.42
CA ALA A 345 16.96 -5.98 13.27
C ALA A 345 16.78 -7.51 13.15
N PRO A 346 15.59 -8.10 13.37
CA PRO A 346 15.38 -9.56 13.36
C PRO A 346 15.43 -10.24 11.97
N LEU A 347 16.04 -11.43 11.86
CA LEU A 347 16.31 -12.18 10.59
C LEU A 347 15.09 -12.68 9.86
N TYR A 348 13.95 -12.72 10.55
CA TYR A 348 12.67 -13.09 9.99
C TYR A 348 11.89 -11.90 9.42
N SER A 349 12.40 -10.67 9.54
CA SER A 349 11.78 -9.48 8.96
C SER A 349 12.82 -8.55 8.32
N PRO A 350 13.01 -8.59 6.98
CA PRO A 350 12.44 -9.56 6.02
C PRO A 350 12.88 -11.01 6.29
N GLU A 351 12.19 -11.98 5.69
CA GLU A 351 12.34 -13.43 5.88
C GLU A 351 13.66 -14.00 5.29
N PHE A 352 14.80 -13.41 5.69
CA PHE A 352 16.14 -13.80 5.25
C PHE A 352 16.57 -15.14 5.85
N ASP A 353 16.05 -15.48 7.04
CA ASP A 353 16.20 -16.78 7.70
C ASP A 353 15.64 -17.92 6.85
N ARG A 354 14.57 -17.66 6.10
CA ARG A 354 13.88 -18.62 5.23
C ARG A 354 14.25 -18.50 3.76
N THR A 355 15.12 -17.57 3.40
CA THR A 355 15.62 -17.37 2.03
C THR A 355 17.14 -17.45 1.99
N ILE A 356 17.84 -16.34 2.18
CA ILE A 356 19.30 -16.23 2.05
C ILE A 356 20.03 -17.24 2.92
N PHE A 357 19.59 -17.39 4.17
CA PHE A 357 20.21 -18.25 5.16
C PHE A 357 19.40 -19.53 5.44
N ALA A 358 18.49 -19.88 4.53
CA ALA A 358 17.61 -21.03 4.68
C ALA A 358 18.39 -22.32 4.93
N GLY A 359 18.18 -22.96 6.08
CA GLY A 359 18.81 -24.22 6.45
C GLY A 359 20.29 -24.12 6.85
N ILE A 360 20.76 -22.94 7.24
CA ILE A 360 22.00 -22.80 8.01
C ILE A 360 21.64 -22.97 9.49
N PRO A 361 22.32 -23.86 10.24
CA PRO A 361 22.03 -24.06 11.65
C PRO A 361 22.51 -22.86 12.48
N ASN A 362 21.83 -22.59 13.60
CA ASN A 362 22.26 -21.64 14.63
C ASN A 362 22.49 -20.19 14.15
N VAL A 363 21.82 -19.76 13.08
CA VAL A 363 21.89 -18.36 12.66
C VAL A 363 21.25 -17.48 13.73
N ARG A 364 21.97 -16.45 14.15
CA ARG A 364 21.48 -15.48 15.13
C ARG A 364 20.26 -14.74 14.59
N MET A 365 19.11 -14.97 15.22
CA MET A 365 17.83 -14.42 14.73
C MET A 365 17.59 -12.96 15.12
N ARG A 366 18.21 -12.45 16.19
CA ARG A 366 18.03 -11.09 16.71
C ARG A 366 19.21 -10.63 17.56
N SER A 367 19.37 -9.32 17.68
CA SER A 367 20.20 -8.70 18.71
C SER A 367 19.44 -8.49 20.02
N GLU A 368 20.17 -8.39 21.11
CA GLU A 368 19.66 -8.11 22.46
C GLU A 368 19.69 -6.62 22.77
N GLY A 369 18.69 -6.14 23.51
CA GLY A 369 18.54 -4.72 23.86
C GLY A 369 17.08 -4.27 23.81
N ARG A 370 16.79 -3.13 24.41
CA ARG A 370 15.46 -2.52 24.42
C ARG A 370 15.30 -1.41 23.38
N ARG A 371 16.42 -0.88 22.88
CA ARG A 371 16.46 0.24 21.92
C ARG A 371 17.32 -0.11 20.70
N PRO A 372 17.04 0.48 19.52
CA PRO A 372 17.79 0.17 18.29
C PRO A 372 19.31 0.30 18.41
N TRP A 373 19.82 1.34 19.08
CA TRP A 373 21.27 1.51 19.27
C TRP A 373 21.90 0.46 20.20
N GLU A 374 21.11 -0.17 21.08
CA GLU A 374 21.59 -1.29 21.89
C GLU A 374 21.77 -2.53 21.03
N TRP A 375 20.86 -2.76 20.07
CA TRP A 375 21.00 -3.82 19.08
C TRP A 375 22.23 -3.62 18.19
N ASP A 376 22.50 -2.37 17.79
CA ASP A 376 23.71 -2.02 17.03
C ASP A 376 25.00 -2.26 17.83
N ARG A 377 24.99 -1.98 19.14
CA ARG A 377 26.13 -2.27 20.01
C ARG A 377 26.32 -3.77 20.19
N ASP A 378 25.21 -4.49 20.37
CA ASP A 378 25.21 -5.91 20.65
C ASP A 378 25.62 -6.76 19.44
N LEU A 379 25.28 -6.36 18.21
CA LEU A 379 25.85 -6.99 17.00
C LEU A 379 27.36 -6.74 16.89
N THR A 380 27.85 -5.59 17.37
CA THR A 380 29.27 -5.21 17.28
C THR A 380 30.12 -5.97 18.29
N ASN A 381 29.59 -6.30 19.47
CA ASN A 381 30.31 -7.08 20.49
C ASN A 381 30.54 -8.54 20.09
N ASP A 382 29.75 -9.05 19.14
CA ASP A 382 29.84 -10.42 18.62
C ASP A 382 30.90 -10.58 17.51
N PHE A 383 31.46 -9.48 17.02
CA PHE A 383 32.56 -9.45 16.06
C PHE A 383 33.89 -9.21 16.78
#